data_AF-A0A7X7CE63-F1
#
_entry.id   AF-A0A7X7CE63-F1
#
_cell.length_a   1.000
_cell.length_b   1.000
_cell.length_c   1.000
_cell.angle_alpha   90.00
_cell.angle_beta   90.00
_cell.angle_gamma   90.00
#
_symmetry.space_group_name_H-M   'P 1'
#
loop_
_entity.id
_entity.type
_entity.pdbx_description
1 polymer ?
#
loop_
_entity_poly.entity_id
_entity_poly.type
_entity_poly.pdbx_seq_one_letter_code
_entity_poly.pdbx_strand_id
1 'polypeptide(L)' 'MSISRRLHEEMFEVPPTLILTARPQDGWLANWSLADAYVAAPFDPRETQETVARLLRPAE' A
#
# COMPACT_ATOMS: atom_id res chain seq x y z
N MET A 1 12.45 -6.97 7.18
CA MET A 1 12.86 -5.72 6.51
C MET A 1 11.88 -5.48 5.36
N SER A 2 11.32 -4.27 5.24
CA SER A 2 10.33 -3.93 4.19
C SER A 2 10.89 -2.88 3.24
N ILE A 3 10.67 -3.06 1.94
CA ILE A 3 11.11 -2.11 0.91
C ILE A 3 10.31 -0.82 1.00
N SER A 4 8.99 -0.89 1.22
CA SER A 4 8.13 0.29 1.35
C SER A 4 8.62 1.22 2.47
N ARG A 5 9.00 0.63 3.61
CA ARG A 5 9.49 1.38 4.74
C ARG A 5 10.80 2.08 4.43
N ARG A 6 11.74 1.36 3.81
CA ARG A 6 13.01 1.94 3.38
C ARG A 6 12.80 3.12 2.43
N LEU A 7 11.92 2.96 1.44
CA LEU A 7 11.62 4.05 0.50
C LEU A 7 11.13 5.28 1.26
N HIS A 8 10.14 5.12 2.16
CA HIS A 8 9.58 6.21 2.94
C HIS A 8 10.55 6.86 3.95
N GLU A 9 11.49 6.09 4.49
CA GLU A 9 12.45 6.61 5.48
C GLU A 9 13.70 7.22 4.83
N GLU A 10 14.11 6.76 3.64
CA GLU A 10 15.39 7.15 3.02
C GLU A 10 15.25 8.10 1.80
N MET A 11 14.07 8.22 1.20
CA MET A 11 13.86 9.03 -0.03
C MET A 11 12.95 10.22 0.24
N PHE A 12 13.24 11.36 -0.41
CA PHE A 12 12.48 12.61 -0.24
C PHE A 12 11.14 12.61 -0.97
N GLU A 13 11.07 11.98 -2.15
CA GLU A 13 9.85 11.86 -2.97
C GLU A 13 9.63 10.40 -3.35
N VAL A 14 8.70 9.75 -2.64
CA VAL A 14 8.35 8.34 -2.85
C VAL A 14 7.00 8.30 -3.57
N PRO A 15 6.86 7.54 -4.67
CA PRO A 15 5.56 7.30 -5.26
C PRO A 15 4.67 6.51 -4.28
N PRO A 16 3.34 6.70 -4.30
CA PRO A 16 2.45 6.00 -3.39
C PRO A 16 2.58 4.48 -3.51
N THR A 17 2.62 3.78 -2.37
CA THR A 17 2.81 2.33 -2.29
C THR A 17 1.53 1.59 -1.91
N LEU A 18 1.25 0.51 -2.64
CA LEU A 18 0.17 -0.44 -2.33
C LEU A 18 0.79 -1.81 -2.03
N ILE A 19 0.50 -2.36 -0.84
CA ILE A 19 0.93 -3.71 -0.47
C ILE A 19 -0.24 -4.70 -0.62
N LEU A 20 0.00 -5.81 -1.32
CA LEU A 20 -0.94 -6.93 -1.39
C LEU A 20 -0.60 -7.96 -0.32
N THR A 21 -1.56 -8.28 0.56
CA THR A 21 -1.36 -9.28 1.62
C THR A 21 -2.06 -10.58 1.31
N ALA A 22 -1.45 -11.71 1.66
CA ALA A 22 -2.02 -13.03 1.41
C ALA A 22 -3.21 -13.36 2.33
N ARG A 23 -3.36 -12.65 3.45
CA ARG A 23 -4.46 -12.83 4.40
C ARG A 23 -4.87 -11.49 5.03
N PRO A 24 -6.14 -11.32 5.44
CA PRO A 24 -6.59 -10.12 6.12
C PRO A 24 -5.81 -9.80 7.41
N GLN A 25 -5.38 -10.82 8.15
CA GLN A 25 -4.63 -10.63 9.40
C GLN A 25 -3.24 -10.03 9.18
N ASP A 26 -2.68 -10.13 7.97
CA ASP A 26 -1.35 -9.61 7.66
C ASP A 26 -1.36 -8.08 7.42
N GLY A 27 -2.50 -7.40 7.61
CA GLY A 27 -2.60 -5.93 7.51
C GLY A 27 -1.63 -5.17 8.43
N TRP A 28 -1.25 -5.75 9.57
CA TRP A 28 -0.24 -5.16 10.46
C TRP A 28 1.14 -5.07 9.79
N LEU A 29 1.49 -6.01 8.89
CA LEU A 29 2.76 -5.97 8.14
C LEU A 29 2.79 -4.80 7.16
N ALA A 30 1.65 -4.50 6.53
CA ALA A 30 1.53 -3.37 5.63
C ALA A 30 1.66 -2.04 6.38
N ASN A 31 1.00 -1.91 7.54
CA ASN A 31 1.11 -0.73 8.39
C ASN A 31 2.53 -0.53 8.94
N TRP A 32 3.16 -1.60 9.46
CA TRP A 32 4.57 -1.54 9.91
C TRP A 32 5.53 -1.17 8.78
N SER A 33 5.15 -1.44 7.53
CA SER A 33 5.91 -1.12 6.32
C SER A 33 5.73 0.31 5.82
N LEU A 34 4.94 1.15 6.50
CA LEU A 34 4.58 2.50 6.03
C LEU A 34 3.99 2.47 4.61
N ALA A 35 3.07 1.55 4.33
CA ALA A 35 2.37 1.54 3.06
C ALA A 35 1.22 2.56 3.04
N ASP A 36 1.01 3.26 1.93
CA ASP A 36 -0.10 4.21 1.76
C ASP A 36 -1.46 3.49 1.68
N ALA A 37 -1.47 2.26 1.18
CA ALA A 37 -2.62 1.37 1.23
C ALA A 37 -2.22 -0.10 1.23
N TYR A 38 -3.17 -0.97 1.57
CA TYR A 38 -3.06 -2.41 1.39
C TYR A 38 -4.39 -3.02 0.97
N VAL A 39 -4.31 -4.15 0.24
CA VAL A 39 -5.47 -4.98 -0.11
C VAL A 39 -5.14 -6.43 0.23
N ALA A 40 -6.05 -7.12 0.90
CA ALA A 40 -5.87 -8.50 1.31
C ALA A 40 -6.51 -9.49 0.33
N ALA A 41 -5.96 -10.69 0.23
CA ALA A 41 -6.58 -11.77 -0.52
C ALA A 41 -7.89 -12.25 0.15
N PRO A 42 -8.89 -12.71 -0.63
CA PRO A 42 -8.90 -12.82 -2.10
C PRO A 42 -9.06 -11.43 -2.74
N PHE A 43 -8.10 -11.05 -3.60
CA PHE A 43 -8.04 -9.68 -4.14
C PHE A 43 -9.27 -9.37 -4.98
N ASP A 44 -10.17 -8.56 -4.44
CA ASP A 44 -11.33 -8.09 -5.18
C ASP A 44 -10.87 -7.09 -6.26
N PRO A 45 -11.18 -7.32 -7.55
CA PRO A 45 -10.71 -6.45 -8.62
C PRO A 45 -11.21 -5.01 -8.50
N ARG A 46 -12.42 -4.81 -7.96
CA ARG A 46 -13.01 -3.48 -7.78
C ARG A 46 -12.33 -2.75 -6.63
N GLU A 47 -12.17 -3.37 -5.48
CA GLU A 47 -11.44 -2.81 -4.33
C GLU A 47 -10.01 -2.44 -4.71
N THR A 48 -9.33 -3.34 -5.43
CA THR A 48 -7.95 -3.11 -5.89
C THR A 48 -7.88 -1.91 -6.84
N GLN A 49 -8.78 -1.85 -7.83
CA GLN A 49 -8.87 -0.73 -8.78
C GLN A 49 -9.16 0.59 -8.06
N GLU A 50 -10.13 0.61 -7.14
CA GLU A 50 -10.51 1.81 -6.39
C GLU A 50 -9.38 2.30 -5.49
N THR A 51 -8.64 1.37 -4.88
CA THR A 51 -7.47 1.69 -4.05
C THR A 51 -6.34 2.29 -4.88
N VAL A 52 -6.01 1.70 -6.02
CA VAL A 52 -5.01 2.26 -6.95
C VAL A 52 -5.45 3.63 -7.46
N ALA A 53 -6.70 3.77 -7.88
CA ALA A 53 -7.23 5.05 -8.36
C ALA A 53 -7.18 6.12 -7.28
N ARG A 54 -7.48 5.78 -6.01
CA ARG A 54 -7.37 6.70 -4.87
C ARG A 54 -5.93 7.18 -4.67
N LEU A 55 -4.94 6.30 -4.79
CA LEU A 55 -3.52 6.65 -4.62
C LEU A 55 -2.98 7.54 -5.74
N LEU A 56 -3.48 7.38 -6.98
CA LEU A 56 -2.99 8.12 -8.14
C LEU A 56 -3.72 9.45 -8.38
N ARG A 57 -4.85 9.70 -7.71
CA ARG A 57 -5.55 10.98 -7.84
C ARG A 57 -4.74 12.08 -7.14
N PRO A 58 -4.58 13.26 -7.76
CA PRO A 58 -3.95 14.39 -7.10
C PRO A 58 -4.75 14.75 -5.84
N ALA A 59 -4.04 15.09 -4.76
CA ALA A 59 -4.64 15.79 -3.63
C ALA A 59 -5.10 17.16 -4.14
N GLU A 60 -6.39 17.49 -3.97
CA GLU A 60 -6.88 18.86 -4.16
C GLU A 60 -6.22 19.83 -3.17
#